data_AF-A0A2V6I6P6-F1
#
_entry.id   AF-A0A2V6I6P6-F1
#
_cell.length_a   1.000
_cell.length_b   1.000
_cell.length_c   1.000
_cell.angle_alpha   90.00
_cell.angle_beta   90.00
_cell.angle_gamma   90.00
#
_symmetry.space_group_name_H-M   'P 1'
#
loop_
_entity.id
_entity.type
_entity.pdbx_description
1 polymer ?
#
loop_
_entity_poly.entity_id
_entity_poly.type
_entity_poly.pdbx_seq_one_letter_code
_entity_poly.pdbx_strand_id
1 'polypeptide(L)'
;MTRTVEQFYKFACFEPTAPRVNDRELTKRIRDITRRQPWHYPLPAEKRVFIPGYTNLRELSQDRTDLMQRNIGLGWVVYLRLGNARMFYEHSKKYQEKTHDELEQTLARGEFFIAYLSDYPIMHINHSVLVYKHDRPQSADGTDYYLVYDPNHADAPRHLTWLPAKREFSYEKDQEFVGGFARVFHVYGKWMQ
;
A
#
# COMPACT_ATOMS: atom_id res chain seq x y z
N MET A 1 -2.17 5.16 5.63
CA MET A 1 -1.36 5.84 4.59
C MET A 1 -1.29 5.10 3.27
N THR A 2 -1.22 3.75 3.20
CA THR A 2 -1.12 2.99 1.93
C THR A 2 -2.16 3.40 0.87
N ARG A 3 -3.44 3.55 1.25
CA ARG A 3 -4.49 4.08 0.36
C ARG A 3 -4.11 5.43 -0.25
N THR A 4 -3.61 6.35 0.58
CA THR A 4 -3.23 7.69 0.13
C THR A 4 -2.07 7.60 -0.86
N VAL A 5 -1.06 6.79 -0.58
CA VAL A 5 0.06 6.58 -1.51
C VAL A 5 -0.43 6.08 -2.87
N GLU A 6 -1.33 5.09 -2.87
CA GLU A 6 -1.96 4.57 -4.09
C GLU A 6 -2.73 5.64 -4.86
N GLN A 7 -3.53 6.45 -4.17
CA GLN A 7 -4.31 7.51 -4.81
C GLN A 7 -3.40 8.58 -5.42
N PHE A 8 -2.32 8.99 -4.73
CA PHE A 8 -1.37 9.95 -5.28
C PHE A 8 -0.59 9.37 -6.46
N TYR A 9 -0.18 8.10 -6.39
CA TYR A 9 0.48 7.43 -7.51
C TYR A 9 -0.41 7.39 -8.76
N LYS A 10 -1.69 7.08 -8.59
CA LYS A 10 -2.64 6.96 -9.70
C LYS A 10 -3.15 8.28 -10.24
N PHE A 11 -3.30 9.29 -9.39
CA PHE A 11 -4.10 10.48 -9.70
C PHE A 11 -3.33 11.81 -9.60
N ALA A 12 -2.09 11.82 -9.10
CA ALA A 12 -1.31 13.04 -8.99
C ALA A 12 -0.16 13.09 -10.00
N CYS A 13 0.20 14.30 -10.40
CA CYS A 13 1.43 14.60 -11.12
C CYS A 13 2.18 15.69 -10.34
N PHE A 14 3.45 15.47 -10.05
CA PHE A 14 4.29 16.39 -9.29
C PHE A 14 5.16 17.21 -10.23
N GLU A 15 5.22 18.52 -10.01
CA GLU A 15 6.04 19.43 -10.81
C GLU A 15 6.89 20.32 -9.90
N PRO A 16 8.16 19.94 -9.68
CA PRO A 16 9.02 20.62 -8.72
C PRO A 16 9.37 22.05 -9.15
N THR A 17 9.35 22.36 -10.45
CA THR A 17 9.74 23.68 -10.96
C THR A 17 8.63 24.72 -10.89
N ALA A 18 7.37 24.28 -10.72
CA ALA A 18 6.23 25.17 -10.64
C ALA A 18 6.15 25.88 -9.28
N PRO A 19 5.64 27.13 -9.23
CA PRO A 19 5.51 27.86 -7.98
C PRO A 19 4.51 27.18 -7.04
N ARG A 20 4.89 27.05 -5.76
CA ARG A 20 3.99 26.52 -4.72
C ARG A 20 2.72 27.34 -4.64
N VAL A 21 1.60 26.64 -4.52
CA VAL A 21 0.28 27.26 -4.31
C VAL A 21 0.02 27.47 -2.82
N ASN A 22 -0.92 28.36 -2.50
CA ASN A 22 -1.36 28.55 -1.12
C ASN A 22 -2.08 27.30 -0.55
N ASP A 23 -2.17 27.22 0.77
CA ASP A 23 -2.71 26.06 1.48
C ASP A 23 -4.17 25.74 1.12
N ARG A 24 -4.98 26.76 0.77
CA ARG A 24 -6.38 26.56 0.36
C ARG A 24 -6.46 25.81 -0.97
N GLU A 25 -5.65 26.21 -1.94
CA GLU A 25 -5.59 25.55 -3.25
C GLU A 25 -4.93 24.17 -3.14
N LEU A 26 -3.87 24.04 -2.34
CA LEU A 26 -3.25 22.74 -2.07
C LEU A 26 -4.23 21.76 -1.44
N THR A 27 -5.03 22.22 -0.47
CA THR A 27 -6.10 21.42 0.17
C THR A 27 -7.13 20.93 -0.85
N LYS A 28 -7.55 21.78 -1.80
CA LYS A 28 -8.51 21.40 -2.85
C LYS A 28 -7.95 20.26 -3.71
N ARG A 29 -6.68 20.36 -4.10
CA ARG A 29 -6.00 19.35 -4.93
C ARG A 29 -5.82 18.04 -4.19
N ILE A 30 -5.39 18.07 -2.93
CA ILE A 30 -5.27 16.87 -2.09
C ILE A 30 -6.63 16.17 -1.97
N ARG A 31 -7.72 16.92 -1.74
CA ARG A 31 -9.07 16.34 -1.67
C ARG A 31 -9.55 15.78 -3.01
N ASP A 32 -9.22 16.41 -4.13
CA ASP A 32 -9.53 15.88 -5.47
C ASP A 32 -8.86 14.51 -5.69
N ILE A 33 -7.63 14.35 -5.20
CA ILE A 33 -6.92 13.06 -5.23
C ILE A 33 -7.55 12.05 -4.25
N THR A 34 -7.70 12.42 -2.97
CA THR A 34 -8.05 11.47 -1.90
C THR A 34 -9.52 11.05 -1.90
N ARG A 35 -10.39 11.76 -2.64
CA ARG A 35 -11.81 11.38 -2.82
C ARG A 35 -12.01 10.40 -3.97
N ARG A 36 -11.02 10.17 -4.83
CA ARG A 36 -11.09 9.18 -5.91
C ARG A 36 -10.93 7.77 -5.36
N GLN A 37 -11.65 6.82 -5.93
CA GLN A 37 -11.57 5.44 -5.47
C GLN A 37 -10.20 4.82 -5.85
N PRO A 38 -9.47 4.22 -4.89
CA PRO A 38 -8.13 3.69 -5.13
C PRO A 38 -8.10 2.49 -6.09
N TRP A 39 -9.22 1.76 -6.26
CA TRP A 39 -9.34 0.64 -7.19
C TRP A 39 -9.64 1.07 -8.63
N HIS A 40 -9.85 2.36 -8.91
CA HIS A 40 -9.93 2.83 -10.28
C HIS A 40 -8.56 2.77 -10.97
N TYR A 41 -8.58 2.62 -12.29
CA TYR A 41 -7.37 2.69 -13.10
C TYR A 41 -6.65 4.04 -12.93
N PRO A 42 -5.31 4.08 -13.06
CA PRO A 42 -4.56 5.33 -13.06
C PRO A 42 -5.11 6.30 -14.10
N LEU A 43 -5.12 7.59 -13.77
CA LEU A 43 -5.47 8.61 -14.77
C LEU A 43 -4.34 8.72 -15.80
N PRO A 44 -4.69 8.98 -17.08
CA PRO A 44 -3.73 9.48 -18.07
C PRO A 44 -2.99 10.70 -17.52
N ALA A 45 -1.72 10.86 -17.87
CA ALA A 45 -0.85 11.88 -17.29
C ALA A 45 -1.45 13.30 -17.38
N GLU A 46 -2.13 13.61 -18.48
CA GLU A 46 -2.72 14.92 -18.76
C GLU A 46 -3.96 15.22 -17.89
N LYS A 47 -4.57 14.17 -17.32
CA LYS A 47 -5.76 14.27 -16.47
C LYS A 47 -5.43 14.18 -14.98
N ARG A 48 -4.17 13.94 -14.62
CA ARG A 48 -3.74 13.86 -13.22
C ARG A 48 -3.78 15.24 -12.57
N VAL A 49 -4.11 15.26 -11.28
CA VAL A 49 -4.13 16.46 -10.46
C VAL A 49 -2.70 16.94 -10.27
N PHE A 50 -2.43 18.14 -10.76
CA PHE A 50 -1.11 18.75 -10.71
C PHE A 50 -0.77 19.25 -9.30
N ILE A 51 0.39 18.89 -8.78
CA ILE A 51 0.90 19.30 -7.46
C ILE A 51 2.21 20.09 -7.65
N PRO A 52 2.17 21.43 -7.55
CA PRO A 52 3.30 22.28 -7.88
C PRO A 52 4.27 22.49 -6.71
N GLY A 53 5.55 22.60 -7.03
CA GLY A 53 6.62 22.96 -6.09
C GLY A 53 7.01 21.84 -5.12
N TYR A 54 6.68 20.61 -5.49
CA TYR A 54 7.07 19.38 -4.79
C TYR A 54 7.51 18.34 -5.81
N THR A 55 8.54 17.56 -5.47
CA THR A 55 9.08 16.49 -6.31
C THR A 55 8.25 15.21 -6.21
N ASN A 56 7.72 14.94 -5.02
CA ASN A 56 6.96 13.72 -4.74
C ASN A 56 6.09 13.86 -3.47
N LEU A 57 5.30 12.83 -3.19
CA LEU A 57 4.43 12.77 -2.02
C LEU A 57 5.21 12.82 -0.70
N ARG A 58 6.42 12.26 -0.64
CA ARG A 58 7.23 12.25 0.60
C ARG A 58 7.58 13.68 0.99
N GLU A 59 8.11 14.46 0.05
CA GLU A 59 8.44 15.88 0.25
C GLU A 59 7.19 16.68 0.68
N LEU A 60 6.08 16.54 -0.04
CA LEU A 60 4.81 17.20 0.31
C LEU A 60 4.34 16.83 1.73
N SER A 61 4.43 15.55 2.09
CA SER A 61 3.96 15.06 3.39
C SER A 61 4.82 15.55 4.56
N GLN A 62 6.11 15.81 4.31
CA GLN A 62 7.03 16.36 5.29
C GLN A 62 6.87 17.89 5.43
N ASP A 63 6.71 18.62 4.33
CA ASP A 63 6.55 20.09 4.36
C ASP A 63 5.15 20.54 4.83
N ARG A 64 4.11 19.72 4.59
CA ARG A 64 2.71 20.05 4.87
C ARG A 64 1.99 18.94 5.64
N THR A 65 2.64 18.40 6.67
CA THR A 65 2.13 17.29 7.50
C THR A 65 0.71 17.53 8.03
N ASP A 66 0.47 18.67 8.69
CA ASP A 66 -0.86 18.99 9.26
C ASP A 66 -1.95 19.03 8.19
N LEU A 67 -1.62 19.60 7.03
CA LEU A 67 -2.56 19.72 5.92
C LEU A 67 -2.88 18.34 5.34
N MET A 68 -1.89 17.46 5.20
CA MET A 68 -2.10 16.09 4.78
C MET A 68 -3.00 15.34 5.77
N GLN A 69 -2.67 15.35 7.06
CA GLN A 69 -3.44 14.65 8.11
C GLN A 69 -4.91 15.07 8.12
N ARG A 70 -5.20 16.37 7.94
CA ARG A 70 -6.59 16.90 7.91
C ARG A 70 -7.38 16.49 6.66
N ASN A 71 -6.72 16.04 5.58
CA ASN A 71 -7.36 15.89 4.27
C ASN A 71 -7.29 14.47 3.66
N ILE A 72 -6.54 13.56 4.26
CA ILE A 72 -6.41 12.17 3.77
C ILE A 72 -7.44 11.20 4.38
N GLY A 73 -8.34 11.71 5.23
CA GLY A 73 -9.43 10.96 5.88
C GLY A 73 -9.01 10.27 7.19
N LEU A 74 -10.00 9.78 7.93
CA LEU A 74 -9.80 9.14 9.23
C LEU A 74 -9.19 7.75 9.07
N GLY A 75 -8.08 7.48 9.78
CA GLY A 75 -7.33 6.23 9.69
C GLY A 75 -8.11 4.99 10.11
N TRP A 76 -9.05 5.10 11.05
CA TRP A 76 -9.75 3.95 11.64
C TRP A 76 -10.82 3.31 10.73
N VAL A 77 -11.31 4.03 9.70
CA VAL A 77 -12.33 3.50 8.77
C VAL A 77 -11.82 2.28 7.99
N VAL A 78 -10.49 2.10 7.91
CA VAL A 78 -9.88 0.91 7.30
C VAL A 78 -10.22 -0.38 8.04
N TYR A 79 -10.45 -0.33 9.37
CA TYR A 79 -10.81 -1.51 10.17
C TYR A 79 -12.26 -1.96 9.96
N LEU A 80 -13.15 -1.04 9.54
CA LEU A 80 -14.55 -1.33 9.25
C LEU A 80 -14.80 -1.85 7.82
N ARG A 81 -13.76 -2.09 7.03
CA ARG A 81 -13.94 -2.61 5.67
C ARG A 81 -14.46 -4.05 5.75
N LEU A 82 -15.61 -4.30 5.11
CA LEU A 82 -16.19 -5.65 4.96
C LEU A 82 -15.17 -6.65 4.40
N GLY A 83 -14.30 -6.21 3.50
CA GLY A 83 -13.21 -7.03 2.97
C GLY A 83 -12.20 -7.55 4.01
N ASN A 84 -12.10 -6.94 5.19
CA ASN A 84 -11.26 -7.44 6.29
C ASN A 84 -11.93 -8.61 7.03
N ALA A 85 -13.24 -8.81 6.89
CA ALA A 85 -13.92 -9.97 7.48
C ALA A 85 -13.36 -11.29 6.95
N ARG A 86 -12.74 -11.29 5.76
CA ARG A 86 -11.98 -12.42 5.19
C ARG A 86 -10.93 -12.97 6.16
N MET A 87 -10.35 -12.11 6.99
CA MET A 87 -9.40 -12.52 8.02
C MET A 87 -9.97 -13.57 8.98
N PHE A 88 -11.29 -13.61 9.20
CA PHE A 88 -11.93 -14.56 10.12
C PHE A 88 -12.21 -15.94 9.52
N TYR A 89 -12.25 -16.08 8.19
CA TYR A 89 -12.67 -17.33 7.54
C TYR A 89 -11.71 -17.83 6.46
N GLU A 90 -10.85 -16.98 5.89
CA GLU A 90 -9.96 -17.34 4.79
C GLU A 90 -8.52 -17.56 5.27
N HIS A 91 -8.29 -18.74 5.85
CA HIS A 91 -7.00 -19.14 6.43
C HIS A 91 -6.23 -20.15 5.58
N SER A 92 -6.70 -20.45 4.36
CA SER A 92 -6.19 -21.58 3.58
C SER A 92 -4.83 -21.29 2.93
N LYS A 93 -3.93 -22.28 2.91
CA LYS A 93 -2.64 -22.20 2.18
C LYS A 93 -2.84 -21.96 0.68
N LYS A 94 -3.89 -22.56 0.11
CA LYS A 94 -4.28 -22.36 -1.29
C LYS A 94 -4.68 -20.91 -1.58
N TYR A 95 -5.30 -20.22 -0.63
CA TYR A 95 -5.59 -18.79 -0.78
C TYR A 95 -4.33 -17.94 -0.76
N GLN A 96 -3.35 -18.26 0.11
CA GLN A 96 -2.07 -17.56 0.14
C GLN A 96 -1.30 -17.76 -1.17
N GLU A 97 -1.29 -18.97 -1.71
CA GLU A 97 -0.73 -19.28 -3.05
C GLU A 97 -1.41 -18.47 -4.16
N LYS A 98 -2.74 -18.44 -4.20
CA LYS A 98 -3.48 -17.59 -5.15
C LYS A 98 -3.17 -16.09 -4.96
N THR A 99 -2.98 -15.66 -3.71
CA THR A 99 -2.65 -14.27 -3.39
C THR A 99 -1.24 -13.91 -3.84
N HIS A 100 -0.30 -14.87 -3.78
CA HIS A 100 1.03 -14.74 -4.38
C HIS A 100 0.95 -14.61 -5.90
N ASP A 101 0.18 -15.45 -6.59
CA ASP A 101 -0.03 -15.30 -8.04
C ASP A 101 -0.62 -13.93 -8.41
N GLU A 102 -1.61 -13.46 -7.64
CA GLU A 102 -2.22 -12.13 -7.82
C GLU A 102 -1.21 -10.99 -7.59
N LEU A 103 -0.30 -11.17 -6.63
CA LEU A 103 0.77 -10.22 -6.33
C LEU A 103 1.77 -10.14 -7.49
N GLU A 104 2.25 -11.28 -7.99
CA GLU A 104 3.15 -11.32 -9.14
C GLU A 104 2.53 -10.68 -10.38
N GLN A 105 1.28 -11.00 -10.69
CA GLN A 105 0.56 -10.40 -11.81
C GLN A 105 0.40 -8.88 -11.66
N THR A 106 0.23 -8.39 -10.43
CA THR A 106 0.07 -6.96 -10.16
C THR A 106 1.40 -6.22 -10.34
N LEU A 107 2.49 -6.76 -9.80
CA LEU A 107 3.82 -6.18 -9.97
C LEU A 107 4.25 -6.22 -11.45
N ALA A 108 3.91 -7.29 -12.19
CA ALA A 108 4.18 -7.39 -13.62
C ALA A 108 3.48 -6.30 -14.47
N ARG A 109 2.35 -5.74 -13.98
CA ARG A 109 1.67 -4.59 -14.61
C ARG A 109 2.26 -3.22 -14.22
N GLY A 110 3.27 -3.19 -13.34
CA GLY A 110 3.80 -1.93 -12.78
C GLY A 110 2.83 -1.24 -11.80
N GLU A 111 1.91 -2.02 -11.23
CA GLU A 111 0.95 -1.55 -10.22
C GLU A 111 1.44 -1.92 -8.81
N PHE A 112 0.94 -1.20 -7.81
CA PHE A 112 1.20 -1.55 -6.42
C PHE A 112 0.19 -2.59 -5.93
N PHE A 113 0.68 -3.52 -5.10
CA PHE A 113 -0.16 -4.48 -4.41
C PHE A 113 -0.34 -4.04 -2.96
N ILE A 114 -1.56 -3.67 -2.58
CA ILE A 114 -1.84 -3.29 -1.19
C ILE A 114 -2.19 -4.55 -0.40
N ALA A 115 -1.23 -5.02 0.37
CA ALA A 115 -1.33 -6.18 1.24
C ALA A 115 -1.89 -5.77 2.60
N TYR A 116 -2.97 -6.42 3.04
CA TYR A 116 -3.38 -6.44 4.44
C TYR A 116 -2.71 -7.63 5.11
N LEU A 117 -1.94 -7.38 6.16
CA LEU A 117 -1.18 -8.38 6.91
C LEU A 117 -1.94 -8.75 8.19
N SER A 118 -2.09 -10.05 8.45
CA SER A 118 -2.65 -10.54 9.72
C SER A 118 -2.13 -11.91 10.14
N ASP A 119 -1.87 -12.07 11.43
CA ASP A 119 -1.59 -13.34 12.10
C ASP A 119 -2.74 -13.80 13.02
N TYR A 120 -3.98 -13.39 12.73
CA TYR A 120 -5.19 -13.80 13.46
C TYR A 120 -5.19 -15.33 13.78
N PRO A 121 -5.56 -15.76 15.00
CA PRO A 121 -6.25 -14.99 16.05
C PRO A 121 -5.35 -14.19 16.98
N ILE A 122 -4.01 -14.25 16.84
CA ILE A 122 -3.11 -13.64 17.83
C ILE A 122 -3.03 -12.11 17.65
N MET A 123 -3.13 -11.62 16.40
CA MET A 123 -3.27 -10.21 16.05
C MET A 123 -2.06 -9.34 16.45
N HIS A 124 -0.85 -9.89 16.41
CA HIS A 124 0.36 -9.10 16.56
C HIS A 124 0.60 -8.18 15.35
N ILE A 125 0.16 -8.62 14.16
CA ILE A 125 0.19 -7.80 12.95
C ILE A 125 -1.24 -7.68 12.41
N ASN A 126 -1.66 -6.45 12.10
CA ASN A 126 -3.04 -6.19 11.66
C ASN A 126 -3.15 -4.84 10.93
N HIS A 127 -2.35 -4.63 9.89
CA HIS A 127 -2.32 -3.39 9.12
C HIS A 127 -2.04 -3.63 7.64
N SER A 128 -2.16 -2.56 6.85
CA SER A 128 -1.85 -2.61 5.42
C SER A 128 -0.46 -2.07 5.12
N VAL A 129 0.26 -2.81 4.29
CA VAL A 129 1.51 -2.40 3.63
C VAL A 129 1.31 -2.31 2.12
N LEU A 130 2.21 -1.63 1.43
CA LEU A 130 2.18 -1.47 -0.02
C LEU A 130 3.41 -2.16 -0.62
N VAL A 131 3.21 -3.24 -1.38
CA VAL A 131 4.27 -3.94 -2.10
C VAL A 131 4.46 -3.29 -3.47
N TYR A 132 5.68 -2.93 -3.82
CA TYR A 132 5.95 -2.15 -5.04
C TYR A 132 7.00 -2.76 -5.98
N LYS A 133 7.86 -3.66 -5.52
CA LYS A 133 8.79 -4.41 -6.39
C LYS A 133 9.39 -5.62 -5.70
N HIS A 134 10.00 -6.47 -6.52
CA HIS A 134 11.00 -7.45 -6.06
C HIS A 134 12.25 -6.73 -5.53
N ASP A 135 12.75 -7.19 -4.40
CA ASP A 135 14.00 -6.73 -3.79
C ASP A 135 15.22 -7.33 -4.51
N ARG A 136 15.12 -8.61 -4.87
CA ARG A 136 16.19 -9.38 -5.54
C ARG A 136 15.56 -10.48 -6.41
N PRO A 137 16.33 -11.09 -7.33
CA PRO A 137 15.85 -12.24 -8.09
C PRO A 137 15.40 -13.38 -7.18
N GLN A 138 14.42 -14.16 -7.64
CA GLN A 138 13.96 -15.37 -6.98
C GLN A 138 15.15 -16.31 -6.69
N SER A 139 15.20 -16.88 -5.48
CA SER A 139 16.26 -17.82 -5.12
C SER A 139 16.01 -19.21 -5.70
N ALA A 140 17.04 -20.07 -5.68
CA ALA A 140 16.99 -21.40 -6.29
C ALA A 140 15.91 -22.32 -5.69
N ASP A 141 15.46 -22.05 -4.46
CA ASP A 141 14.37 -22.75 -3.77
C ASP A 141 12.97 -22.18 -4.11
N GLY A 142 12.89 -21.18 -4.99
CA GLY A 142 11.67 -20.49 -5.38
C GLY A 142 11.22 -19.39 -4.42
N THR A 143 12.03 -19.03 -3.42
CA THR A 143 11.68 -17.96 -2.48
C THR A 143 11.75 -16.59 -3.17
N ASP A 144 10.67 -15.81 -3.05
CA ASP A 144 10.59 -14.44 -3.57
C ASP A 144 10.74 -13.42 -2.44
N TYR A 145 11.35 -12.27 -2.77
CA TYR A 145 11.63 -11.21 -1.82
C TYR A 145 11.10 -9.89 -2.36
N TYR A 146 10.31 -9.21 -1.56
CA TYR A 146 9.63 -7.98 -1.96
C TYR A 146 10.00 -6.82 -1.06
N LEU A 147 10.12 -5.63 -1.67
CA LEU A 147 10.12 -4.39 -0.93
C LEU A 147 8.72 -3.87 -0.73
N VAL A 148 8.45 -3.43 0.49
CA VAL A 148 7.16 -2.92 0.91
C VAL A 148 7.32 -1.57 1.61
N TYR A 149 6.37 -0.67 1.37
CA TYR A 149 6.21 0.54 2.16
C TYR A 149 5.24 0.23 3.31
N ASP A 150 5.72 0.40 4.53
CA ASP A 150 4.91 0.31 5.74
C ASP A 150 4.64 1.71 6.30
N PRO A 151 3.36 2.14 6.38
CA PRO A 151 2.97 3.36 7.08
C PRO A 151 3.50 3.54 8.50
N ASN A 152 3.61 2.45 9.27
CA ASN A 152 4.06 2.49 10.67
C ASN A 152 5.58 2.69 10.76
N HIS A 153 6.30 2.36 9.68
CA HIS A 153 7.74 2.45 9.56
C HIS A 153 8.15 3.15 8.27
N ALA A 154 7.73 4.41 8.12
CA ALA A 154 7.89 5.18 6.89
C ALA A 154 9.34 5.67 6.61
N ASP A 155 10.28 5.37 7.50
CA ASP A 155 11.68 5.77 7.43
C ASP A 155 12.49 4.97 6.41
N ALA A 156 12.18 3.68 6.24
CA ALA A 156 12.84 2.79 5.31
C ALA A 156 11.86 1.76 4.70
N PRO A 157 12.14 1.24 3.50
CA PRO A 157 11.42 0.08 2.98
C PRO A 157 11.53 -1.10 3.93
N ARG A 158 10.46 -1.88 3.93
CA ARG A 158 10.36 -3.14 4.65
C ARG A 158 10.39 -4.34 3.71
N HIS A 159 10.47 -5.55 4.25
CA HIS A 159 10.55 -6.80 3.49
C HIS A 159 9.36 -7.72 3.74
N LEU A 160 8.82 -8.23 2.63
CA LEU A 160 7.88 -9.35 2.62
C LEU A 160 8.52 -10.48 1.81
N THR A 161 8.37 -11.72 2.27
CA THR A 161 8.97 -12.89 1.63
C THR A 161 7.90 -13.92 1.36
N TRP A 162 7.90 -14.52 0.16
CA TRP A 162 7.09 -15.70 -0.14
C TRP A 162 7.91 -16.96 0.05
N LEU A 163 7.43 -17.88 0.88
CA LEU A 163 8.09 -19.16 1.16
C LEU A 163 7.33 -20.30 0.46
N PRO A 164 7.75 -20.74 -0.74
CA PRO A 164 6.97 -21.68 -1.56
C PRO A 164 6.79 -23.04 -0.89
N ALA A 165 7.83 -23.53 -0.18
CA ALA A 165 7.77 -24.79 0.55
C ALA A 165 6.66 -24.81 1.62
N LYS A 166 6.35 -23.64 2.19
CA LYS A 166 5.30 -23.50 3.21
C LYS A 166 3.97 -23.03 2.63
N ARG A 167 3.99 -22.40 1.44
CA ARG A 167 2.89 -21.65 0.82
C ARG A 167 2.38 -20.52 1.71
N GLU A 168 3.33 -19.77 2.25
CA GLU A 168 3.09 -18.77 3.28
C GLU A 168 3.96 -17.54 3.01
N PHE A 169 3.46 -16.38 3.46
CA PHE A 169 4.28 -15.18 3.51
C PHE A 169 4.94 -15.03 4.88
N SER A 170 6.13 -14.45 4.86
CA SER A 170 6.85 -14.02 6.05
C SER A 170 7.07 -12.51 5.97
N TYR A 171 6.66 -11.79 7.00
CA TYR A 171 6.97 -10.38 7.16
C TYR A 171 8.18 -10.21 8.06
N GLU A 172 9.00 -9.18 7.81
CA GLU A 172 10.19 -8.95 8.63
C GLU A 172 9.83 -8.60 10.08
N LYS A 173 10.85 -8.67 10.95
CA LYS A 173 10.72 -8.25 12.34
C LYS A 173 10.81 -6.74 12.45
N ASP A 174 9.96 -6.15 13.28
CA ASP A 174 10.06 -4.76 13.70
C ASP A 174 9.94 -4.61 15.23
N GLN A 175 9.59 -3.41 15.70
CA GLN A 175 9.45 -3.12 17.14
C GLN A 175 8.17 -3.71 17.75
N GLU A 176 7.12 -3.88 16.95
CA GLU A 176 5.78 -4.29 17.36
C GLU A 176 5.51 -5.76 16.97
N PHE A 177 6.14 -6.25 15.91
CA PHE A 177 5.99 -7.59 15.37
C PHE A 177 7.31 -8.36 15.42
N VAL A 178 7.26 -9.58 15.97
CA VAL A 178 8.43 -10.46 16.14
C VAL A 178 9.03 -10.97 14.81
N GLY A 179 8.34 -10.74 13.69
CA GLY A 179 8.69 -11.25 12.38
C GLY A 179 8.19 -12.68 12.18
N GLY A 180 8.10 -13.09 10.92
CA GLY A 180 7.67 -14.43 10.53
C GLY A 180 6.30 -14.44 9.86
N PHE A 181 5.57 -15.53 10.08
CA PHE A 181 4.33 -15.83 9.37
C PHE A 181 3.32 -14.67 9.40
N ALA A 182 2.86 -14.27 8.22
CA ALA A 182 1.74 -13.34 8.06
C ALA A 182 0.81 -13.86 6.95
N ARG A 183 -0.50 -13.79 7.18
CA ARG A 183 -1.48 -13.96 6.09
C ARG A 183 -1.59 -12.64 5.34
N VAL A 184 -1.51 -12.73 4.02
CA VAL A 184 -1.66 -11.61 3.11
C VAL A 184 -3.04 -11.66 2.49
N PHE A 185 -3.71 -10.51 2.46
CA PHE A 185 -4.95 -10.32 1.74
C PHE A 185 -4.83 -9.11 0.82
N HIS A 186 -5.17 -9.28 -0.46
CA HIS A 186 -5.21 -8.14 -1.36
C HIS A 186 -6.38 -7.21 -1.00
N VAL A 187 -6.06 -5.94 -0.77
CA VAL A 187 -7.05 -4.91 -0.38
C VAL A 187 -7.90 -4.44 -1.57
N TYR A 188 -7.35 -4.36 -2.79
CA TYR A 188 -8.02 -3.87 -4.02
C TYR A 188 -7.81 -4.85 -5.19
N GLY A 189 -8.80 -5.63 -5.63
CA GLY A 189 -8.62 -6.80 -6.51
C GLY A 189 -9.64 -7.96 -6.42
N LYS A 190 -10.66 -7.95 -5.54
CA LYS A 190 -11.68 -9.03 -5.45
C LYS A 190 -13.12 -8.49 -5.40
N TRP A 191 -14.07 -9.32 -5.83
CA TRP A 191 -15.52 -9.04 -5.74
C TRP A 191 -15.95 -8.93 -4.27
N MET A 192 -16.77 -7.92 -3.93
CA MET A 192 -17.02 -7.36 -2.59
C MET A 192 -15.91 -6.44 -2.05
N GLN A 193 -15.63 -5.39 -2.83
CA GLN A 193 -14.84 -4.22 -2.44
C GLN A 193 -15.70 -2.97 -2.36
#